data_AF-A0A3C1WXN6-F1
#
_entry.id   AF-A0A3C1WXN6-F1
#
_cell.length_a   1.000
_cell.length_b   1.000
_cell.length_c   1.000
_cell.angle_alpha   90.00
_cell.angle_beta   90.00
_cell.angle_gamma   90.00
#
_symmetry.space_group_name_H-M   'P 1'
#
loop_
_entity.id
_entity.type
_entity.pdbx_description
1 polymer ?
#
loop_
_entity_poly.entity_id
_entity_poly.type
_entity_poly.pdbx_seq_one_letter_code
_entity_poly.pdbx_strand_id
1 'polypeptide(L)'
;MIFDSNYDLKGESETLRLAENMANHLRPGMNLYLKGELGTGKTTFVRGILRGLGYQEKVKSPTYTLVETYNFEEFNICHFDLYRFKGVHEWDDAGFREYFNKASICLVEWPEKAGQVLPEPDI
;
A
#
# COMPACT_ATOMS: atom_id res chain seq x y z
N MET A 1 -9.40 -7.04 14.63
CA MET A 1 -8.09 -7.24 15.29
C MET A 1 -7.28 -6.01 14.93
N ILE A 2 -7.02 -5.12 15.88
CA ILE A 2 -6.15 -3.95 15.65
C ILE A 2 -4.72 -4.46 15.86
N PHE A 3 -3.87 -4.37 14.84
CA PHE A 3 -2.46 -4.75 14.92
C PHE A 3 -1.68 -3.68 15.69
N ASP A 4 -1.91 -3.55 16.99
CA ASP A 4 -1.11 -2.66 17.83
C ASP A 4 0.14 -3.42 18.28
N SER A 5 1.20 -3.33 17.47
CA SER A 5 2.45 -4.07 17.67
C SER A 5 3.63 -3.24 17.19
N ASN A 6 4.61 -3.05 18.07
CA ASN A 6 5.84 -2.34 17.76
C ASN A 6 6.94 -3.33 17.36
N TYR A 7 7.57 -3.09 16.21
CA TYR A 7 8.68 -3.89 15.69
C TYR A 7 9.94 -3.03 15.58
N ASP A 8 11.06 -3.51 16.12
CA ASP A 8 12.38 -2.93 15.87
C ASP A 8 13.03 -3.69 14.71
N LEU A 9 13.13 -3.04 13.55
CA LEU A 9 13.62 -3.64 12.29
C LEU A 9 15.00 -3.09 11.95
N LYS A 10 16.00 -3.96 11.85
CA LYS A 10 17.41 -3.59 11.69
C LYS A 10 17.85 -3.39 10.24
N GLY A 11 16.94 -3.56 9.27
CA GLY A 11 17.23 -3.32 7.85
C GLY A 11 16.22 -3.93 6.88
N GLU A 12 16.53 -3.81 5.59
CA GLU A 12 15.64 -4.18 4.48
C GLU A 12 15.12 -5.61 4.56
N SER A 13 15.98 -6.58 4.88
CA SER A 13 15.61 -8.00 4.97
C SER A 13 14.56 -8.27 6.05
N GLU A 14 14.61 -7.55 7.17
CA GLU A 14 13.63 -7.70 8.26
C GLU A 14 12.30 -7.03 7.88
N THR A 15 12.34 -5.86 7.23
CA THR A 15 11.16 -5.21 6.64
C THR A 15 10.45 -6.12 5.64
N LEU A 16 11.21 -6.76 4.73
CA LEU A 16 10.67 -7.69 3.75
C LEU A 16 10.00 -8.88 4.43
N ARG A 17 10.67 -9.50 5.40
CA ARG A 17 10.14 -10.66 6.12
C ARG A 17 8.87 -10.32 6.91
N LEU A 18 8.83 -9.16 7.57
CA LEU A 18 7.63 -8.71 8.27
C LEU A 18 6.46 -8.52 7.30
N ALA A 19 6.71 -7.86 6.17
CA ALA A 19 5.72 -7.62 5.14
C ALA A 19 5.21 -8.92 4.49
N GLU A 20 6.10 -9.87 4.21
CA GLU A 20 5.74 -11.20 3.70
C GLU A 20 4.83 -11.96 4.68
N ASN A 21 5.13 -11.88 5.99
CA ASN A 21 4.26 -12.49 7.01
C ASN A 21 2.89 -11.79 7.12
N MET A 22 2.88 -10.46 6.95
CA MET A 22 1.65 -9.67 6.99
C MET A 22 0.73 -9.97 5.82
N ALA A 23 1.28 -10.29 4.64
CA ALA A 23 0.53 -10.62 3.43
C ALA A 23 -0.59 -11.66 3.67
N ASN A 24 -0.30 -12.70 4.46
CA ASN A 24 -1.26 -13.78 4.77
C ASN A 24 -2.50 -13.32 5.56
N HIS A 25 -2.45 -12.14 6.17
CA HIS A 25 -3.51 -11.56 6.97
C HIS A 25 -4.34 -10.54 6.20
N LEU A 26 -3.89 -10.11 5.02
CA LEU A 26 -4.63 -9.16 4.19
C LEU A 26 -5.83 -9.83 3.52
N ARG A 27 -6.91 -9.08 3.35
CA ARG A 27 -8.16 -9.52 2.75
C ARG A 27 -8.67 -8.46 1.79
N PRO A 28 -9.34 -8.84 0.68
CA PRO A 28 -9.98 -7.88 -0.21
C PRO A 28 -10.90 -6.91 0.54
N GLY A 29 -10.86 -5.64 0.16
CA GLY A 29 -11.53 -4.54 0.84
C GLY A 29 -10.68 -3.79 1.88
N MET A 30 -9.47 -4.26 2.19
CA MET A 30 -8.61 -3.63 3.21
C MET A 30 -7.79 -2.46 2.68
N ASN A 31 -7.58 -1.46 3.53
CA ASN A 31 -6.71 -0.30 3.31
C ASN A 31 -5.54 -0.30 4.31
N LEU A 32 -4.31 -0.32 3.79
CA LEU A 32 -3.07 -0.29 4.57
C LEU A 32 -2.31 1.01 4.33
N TYR A 33 -2.07 1.78 5.39
CA TYR A 33 -1.46 3.10 5.29
C TYR A 33 0.00 3.10 5.76
N LEU A 34 0.91 3.34 4.81
CA LEU A 34 2.34 3.37 5.03
C LEU A 34 2.82 4.81 5.21
N LYS A 35 3.07 5.17 6.47
CA LYS A 35 3.57 6.49 6.88
C LYS A 35 5.02 6.42 7.32
N GLY A 36 5.75 7.52 7.10
CA GLY A 36 7.13 7.68 7.55
C GLY A 36 7.95 8.48 6.54
N GLU A 37 9.14 8.88 6.96
CA GLU A 37 10.03 9.75 6.18
C GLU A 37 10.48 9.13 4.84
N LEU A 38 11.05 9.97 3.97
CA LEU A 38 11.64 9.49 2.73
C LEU A 38 12.79 8.51 3.05
N GLY A 39 12.79 7.35 2.39
CA GLY A 39 13.81 6.33 2.59
C GLY A 39 13.58 5.36 3.76
N THR A 40 12.45 5.46 4.50
CA THR A 40 12.14 4.53 5.61
C THR A 40 11.74 3.11 5.19
N GLY A 41 11.71 2.83 3.88
CA GLY A 41 11.41 1.48 3.38
C GLY A 41 9.93 1.18 3.11
N LYS A 42 9.07 2.19 2.98
CA LYS A 42 7.65 2.01 2.59
C LYS A 42 7.47 1.15 1.33
N THR A 43 8.12 1.50 0.23
CA THR A 43 8.10 0.68 -1.00
C THR A 43 8.74 -0.71 -0.82
N THR A 44 9.73 -0.85 0.07
CA THR A 44 10.28 -2.16 0.44
C THR A 44 9.22 -3.01 1.12
N PHE A 45 8.43 -2.42 2.02
CA PHE A 45 7.32 -3.10 2.69
C PHE A 45 6.26 -3.55 1.69
N VAL A 46 5.84 -2.69 0.75
CA VAL A 46 4.93 -3.08 -0.34
C VAL A 46 5.47 -4.25 -1.15
N ARG A 47 6.76 -4.22 -1.49
CA ARG A 47 7.42 -5.33 -2.20
C ARG A 47 7.37 -6.63 -1.41
N GLY A 48 7.58 -6.57 -0.09
CA GLY A 48 7.48 -7.74 0.78
C GLY A 48 6.05 -8.31 0.81
N ILE A 49 5.02 -7.46 0.88
CA ILE A 49 3.63 -7.92 0.78
C ILE A 49 3.39 -8.65 -0.54
N LEU A 50 3.75 -8.03 -1.67
CA LEU A 50 3.54 -8.60 -3.00
C LEU A 50 4.28 -9.94 -3.16
N ARG A 51 5.51 -10.05 -2.65
CA ARG A 51 6.27 -11.31 -2.62
C ARG A 51 5.60 -12.38 -1.77
N GLY A 52 5.09 -12.01 -0.59
CA GLY A 52 4.35 -12.91 0.30
C GLY A 52 3.08 -13.46 -0.34
N LEU A 53 2.45 -12.69 -1.24
CA LEU A 53 1.31 -13.13 -2.06
C LEU A 53 1.72 -13.91 -3.33
N GLY A 54 3.03 -14.11 -3.56
CA GLY A 54 3.54 -14.87 -4.70
C GLY A 54 3.87 -14.03 -5.95
N TYR A 55 3.76 -12.71 -5.91
CA TYR A 55 4.14 -11.84 -7.04
C TYR A 55 5.67 -11.77 -7.19
N GLN A 56 6.19 -12.27 -8.32
CA GLN A 56 7.63 -12.42 -8.56
C GLN A 56 8.25 -11.31 -9.42
N GLU A 57 7.44 -10.44 -10.02
CA GLU A 57 7.97 -9.41 -10.92
C GLU A 57 8.54 -8.20 -10.17
N LYS A 58 9.16 -7.29 -10.93
CA LYS A 58 9.81 -6.11 -10.38
C LYS A 58 8.77 -5.10 -9.89
N VAL A 59 8.72 -4.91 -8.58
CA VAL A 59 7.92 -3.86 -7.92
C VAL A 59 8.75 -2.58 -7.76
N LYS A 60 8.23 -1.47 -8.29
CA LYS A 60 8.76 -0.12 -8.10
C LYS A 60 7.67 0.77 -7.50
N SER A 61 8.06 1.88 -6.89
CA SER A 61 7.08 2.89 -6.48
C SER A 61 6.47 3.57 -7.72
N PRO A 62 5.14 3.73 -7.77
CA PRO A 62 4.43 4.46 -8.81
C PRO A 62 4.45 5.98 -8.53
N THR A 63 5.58 6.56 -8.12
CA THR A 63 5.65 7.98 -7.70
C THR A 63 5.09 8.98 -8.73
N TYR A 64 5.15 8.64 -10.03
CA TYR A 64 4.65 9.50 -11.12
C TYR A 64 3.28 9.10 -11.65
N THR A 65 2.96 7.81 -11.68
CA THR A 65 1.64 7.30 -12.08
C THR A 65 0.63 7.35 -10.93
N LEU A 66 1.10 7.58 -9.71
CA LEU A 66 0.41 7.61 -8.42
C LEU A 66 -0.18 6.28 -7.97
N VAL A 67 -0.58 5.41 -8.91
CA VAL A 67 -1.09 4.07 -8.65
C VAL A 67 -0.47 3.06 -9.61
N GLU A 68 -0.24 1.85 -9.12
CA GLU A 68 0.07 0.64 -9.89
C GLU A 68 -0.84 -0.49 -9.39
N THR A 69 -1.34 -1.33 -10.29
CA THR A 69 -2.27 -2.43 -9.94
C THR A 69 -1.64 -3.78 -10.27
N TYR A 70 -1.67 -4.67 -9.28
CA TYR A 70 -1.19 -6.03 -9.41
C TYR A 70 -2.38 -6.99 -9.30
N ASN A 71 -2.66 -7.70 -10.39
CA ASN A 71 -3.82 -8.59 -10.48
C ASN A 71 -3.47 -9.97 -9.94
N PHE A 72 -4.28 -10.47 -9.00
CA PHE A 72 -4.28 -11.85 -8.54
C PHE A 72 -5.59 -12.52 -8.98
N GLU A 73 -5.71 -13.83 -8.74
CA GLU A 73 -6.89 -14.61 -9.18
C GLU A 73 -8.21 -14.11 -8.56
N GLU A 74 -8.18 -13.76 -7.27
CA GLU A 74 -9.40 -13.40 -6.51
C GLU A 74 -9.53 -11.90 -6.20
N PHE A 75 -8.44 -11.13 -6.30
CA PHE A 75 -8.40 -9.72 -5.91
C PHE A 75 -7.25 -8.96 -6.57
N ASN A 76 -7.25 -7.64 -6.41
CA ASN A 76 -6.17 -6.78 -6.86
C ASN A 76 -5.42 -6.17 -5.66
N ILE A 77 -4.12 -5.96 -5.81
CA ILE A 77 -3.35 -5.05 -4.95
C ILE A 77 -3.20 -3.72 -5.68
N CYS A 78 -3.68 -2.65 -5.06
CA CYS A 78 -3.54 -1.29 -5.58
C CYS A 78 -2.48 -0.57 -4.75
N HIS A 79 -1.29 -0.39 -5.33
CA HIS A 79 -0.19 0.33 -4.69
C HIS A 79 -0.30 1.80 -5.06
N PHE A 80 -0.63 2.63 -4.09
CA PHE A 80 -0.59 4.08 -4.21
C PHE A 80 0.72 4.64 -3.65
N ASP A 81 1.36 5.54 -4.39
CA ASP A 81 2.40 6.42 -3.86
C ASP A 81 2.01 7.88 -4.12
N LEU A 82 1.57 8.54 -3.04
CA LEU A 82 1.02 9.88 -3.11
C LEU A 82 2.06 10.98 -2.85
N TYR A 83 3.37 10.65 -2.82
CA TYR A 83 4.42 11.63 -2.53
C TYR A 83 4.34 12.88 -3.41
N ARG A 84 3.96 12.70 -4.69
CA ARG A 84 3.79 13.78 -5.68
C ARG A 84 2.34 14.17 -5.94
N PHE A 85 1.37 13.62 -5.21
CA PHE A 85 -0.03 13.98 -5.36
C PHE A 85 -0.24 15.45 -4.99
N LYS A 86 -0.89 16.22 -5.87
CA LYS A 86 -0.95 17.68 -5.79
C LYS A 86 -2.14 18.20 -5.01
N GLY A 87 -3.17 17.38 -4.83
CA GLY A 87 -4.27 17.70 -3.93
C GLY A 87 -5.55 16.96 -4.26
N VAL A 88 -6.43 16.93 -3.26
CA VAL A 88 -7.70 16.18 -3.23
C VAL A 88 -8.65 16.44 -4.39
N HIS A 89 -8.53 17.58 -5.09
CA HIS A 89 -9.38 17.92 -6.22
C HIS A 89 -9.18 16.99 -7.42
N GLU A 90 -7.97 16.43 -7.59
CA GLU A 90 -7.67 15.50 -8.68
C GLU A 90 -8.12 14.07 -8.38
N TRP A 91 -8.60 13.79 -7.15
CA TRP A 91 -8.87 12.42 -6.68
C TRP A 91 -10.00 11.74 -7.46
N ASP A 92 -11.14 12.41 -7.55
CA ASP A 92 -12.31 11.89 -8.27
C ASP A 92 -12.11 11.97 -9.78
N ASP A 93 -11.46 13.02 -10.28
CA ASP A 93 -11.13 13.19 -11.70
C ASP A 93 -10.20 12.07 -12.22
N ALA A 94 -9.27 11.61 -11.37
CA ALA A 94 -8.39 10.48 -11.67
C ALA A 94 -9.07 9.10 -11.51
N GLY A 95 -10.31 9.07 -11.01
CA GLY A 95 -11.05 7.83 -10.73
C GLY A 95 -10.46 7.00 -9.59
N PHE A 96 -9.64 7.59 -8.71
CA PHE A 96 -8.95 6.85 -7.65
C PHE A 96 -9.90 6.24 -6.63
N ARG A 97 -11.08 6.83 -6.44
CA ARG A 97 -12.13 6.30 -5.55
C ARG A 97 -12.55 4.88 -5.90
N GLU A 98 -12.54 4.51 -7.19
CA GLU A 98 -13.01 3.19 -7.65
C GLU A 98 -12.07 2.05 -7.24
N TYR A 99 -10.81 2.33 -6.92
CA TYR A 99 -9.87 1.32 -6.44
C TYR A 99 -10.17 0.87 -5.01
N PHE A 100 -10.80 1.71 -4.20
CA PHE A 100 -11.13 1.45 -2.79
C PHE A 100 -12.46 0.69 -2.68
N ASN A 101 -12.42 -0.58 -3.08
CA ASN A 101 -13.60 -1.45 -3.18
C ASN A 101 -13.35 -2.84 -2.56
N LYS A 102 -14.41 -3.66 -2.46
CA LYS A 102 -14.37 -4.98 -1.80
C LYS A 102 -13.52 -6.04 -2.51
N ALA A 103 -13.07 -5.80 -3.73
CA ALA A 103 -12.23 -6.70 -4.52
C ALA A 103 -10.76 -6.27 -4.56
N SER A 104 -10.40 -5.16 -3.90
CA SER A 104 -9.05 -4.61 -3.90
C SER A 104 -8.47 -4.51 -2.49
N ILE A 105 -7.16 -4.64 -2.38
CA ILE A 105 -6.38 -4.27 -1.20
C ILE A 105 -5.57 -3.03 -1.57
N CYS A 106 -5.79 -1.92 -0.89
CA CYS A 106 -5.09 -0.67 -1.16
C CYS A 106 -3.90 -0.51 -0.21
N LEU A 107 -2.70 -0.43 -0.77
CA LEU A 107 -1.46 -0.12 -0.04
C LEU A 107 -1.09 1.33 -0.36
N VAL A 108 -1.21 2.23 0.60
CA VAL A 108 -1.08 3.68 0.36
C VAL A 108 0.16 4.23 1.06
N GLU A 109 1.18 4.59 0.28
CA GLU A 109 2.30 5.41 0.75
C GLU A 109 1.91 6.89 0.77
N TRP A 110 2.33 7.60 1.82
CA TRP A 110 2.05 9.03 2.04
C TRP A 110 0.54 9.38 2.06
N PRO A 111 -0.29 8.65 2.82
CA PRO A 111 -1.75 8.86 2.85
C PRO A 111 -2.15 10.28 3.29
N GLU A 112 -1.32 10.96 4.09
CA GLU A 112 -1.53 12.34 4.50
C GLU A 112 -1.64 13.33 3.34
N LYS A 113 -1.15 12.97 2.14
CA LYS A 113 -1.27 13.79 0.93
C LYS A 113 -2.68 13.83 0.36
N ALA A 114 -3.47 12.79 0.59
CA ALA A 114 -4.87 12.74 0.17
C ALA A 114 -5.84 13.13 1.32
N GLY A 115 -5.43 13.06 2.58
CA GLY A 115 -6.27 13.54 3.69
C GLY A 115 -7.63 12.85 3.72
N GLN A 116 -8.73 13.61 3.77
CA GLN A 116 -10.09 13.09 4.01
C GLN A 116 -10.76 12.40 2.80
N VAL A 117 -10.16 12.43 1.60
CA VAL A 117 -10.73 11.68 0.46
C VAL A 117 -10.40 10.19 0.50
N LEU A 118 -9.41 9.83 1.32
CA LEU A 118 -9.09 8.44 1.62
C LEU A 118 -10.13 7.85 2.59
N PRO A 119 -10.51 6.57 2.43
CA PRO A 119 -11.24 5.84 3.45
C PRO A 119 -10.43 5.72 4.76
N GLU A 120 -11.06 5.21 5.82
CA GLU A 120 -10.33 4.85 7.03
C GLU A 120 -9.37 3.67 6.76
N PRO A 121 -8.15 3.69 7.33
CA PRO A 121 -7.25 2.55 7.27
C PRO A 121 -7.75 1.40 8.14
N ASP A 122 -7.55 0.17 7.68
CA ASP A 122 -7.69 -1.03 8.51
C ASP A 122 -6.42 -1.29 9.33
N ILE A 123 -5.26 -0.86 8.81
CA ILE A 123 -3.93 -0.94 9.44
C ILE A 123 -3.13 0.35 9.15
#